data_AF-A0A8T2MK63-F1
#
_entry.id   AF-A0A8T2MK63-F1
#
_cell.length_a   1.000
_cell.length_b   1.000
_cell.length_c   1.000
_cell.angle_alpha   90.00
_cell.angle_beta   90.00
_cell.angle_gamma   90.00
#
_symmetry.space_group_name_H-M   'P 1'
#
loop_
_entity.id
_entity.type
_entity.pdbx_description
1 polymer ?
#
loop_
_entity_poly.entity_id
_entity_poly.type
_entity_poly.pdbx_seq_one_letter_code
_entity_poly.pdbx_strand_id
1 'polypeptide(L)'
;MSGRCSKEKKEQSGGGWSEEQKEKFAAELFQSVQGTKVIPDIGIDDSILKYSGLDSASALDDYSSQLIDLIIKGSGYLKDLGSSLSSFSIVPNAVGLGALVISILLETFMISLKKTEDEANVSGMMRRVFAEEKASDVRDTMSEYIKRFSLKMHNPEELLYETKRLEEQLSNGLTRLRNSMLHDNQISTRSMKHWTNGAAFHLQMFIHKARMEVAISVSSSSELDSHVRSVGELADQYENDMKNLLTKYEAYKRSTIKTSTTRMVRFEQKGEFAYTKFRHLDSELKTEAGFENYQDQGRYKRNLEDTYQNYMFENWKLLKELREYFPSIKKNLQETIKQNTTFSIEKFLPAPEGNDRTDN
;
A
#
# COMPACT_ATOMS: atom_id res chain seq x y z
N MET A 1 21.36 80.63 12.25
CA MET A 1 22.44 79.69 11.90
C MET A 1 22.18 78.36 12.59
N SER A 2 22.13 77.28 11.80
CA SER A 2 22.34 75.87 12.14
C SER A 2 21.54 75.24 13.30
N GLY A 3 20.36 74.71 12.97
CA GLY A 3 19.75 73.59 13.70
C GLY A 3 19.92 72.31 12.89
N ARG A 4 20.92 71.49 13.24
CA ARG A 4 21.23 70.20 12.60
C ARG A 4 20.21 69.17 13.11
N CYS A 5 19.13 68.96 12.37
CA CYS A 5 18.18 67.88 12.63
C CYS A 5 18.69 66.60 11.94
N SER A 6 19.22 65.68 12.74
CA SER A 6 19.58 64.34 12.31
C SER A 6 18.34 63.63 11.78
N LYS A 7 18.29 63.41 10.45
CA LYS A 7 17.41 62.40 9.87
C LYS A 7 17.98 61.04 10.24
N GLU A 8 17.51 60.49 11.37
CA GLU A 8 17.50 59.04 11.54
C GLU A 8 16.66 58.45 10.41
N LYS A 9 17.35 57.89 9.41
CA LYS A 9 16.76 56.91 8.51
C LYS A 9 16.28 55.76 9.39
N LYS A 10 14.99 55.71 9.70
CA LYS A 10 14.30 54.44 9.94
C LYS A 10 14.45 53.63 8.67
N GLU A 11 15.46 52.76 8.64
CA GLU A 11 15.43 51.57 7.81
C GLU A 11 14.16 50.81 8.21
N GLN A 12 13.10 50.98 7.42
CA GLN A 12 12.00 50.03 7.39
C GLN A 12 12.58 48.72 6.86
N SER A 13 12.96 47.84 7.78
CA SER A 13 13.27 46.46 7.50
C SER A 13 12.05 45.80 6.83
N GLY A 14 12.26 45.24 5.64
CA GLY A 14 11.26 44.46 4.92
C GLY A 14 10.86 43.26 5.78
N GLY A 15 9.67 43.32 6.37
CA GLY A 15 9.17 42.28 7.27
C GLY A 15 8.91 40.97 6.54
N GLY A 16 9.86 40.03 6.56
CA GLY A 16 9.70 38.61 6.22
C GLY A 16 9.02 37.82 7.36
N TRP A 17 8.52 36.61 7.10
CA TRP A 17 8.28 35.67 8.20
C TRP A 17 9.64 35.17 8.69
N SER A 18 9.79 34.97 10.00
CA SER A 18 10.93 34.23 10.53
C SER A 18 10.91 32.77 10.04
N GLU A 19 12.04 32.08 10.07
CA GLU A 19 12.08 30.65 9.71
C GLU A 19 11.13 29.82 10.59
N GLU A 20 11.08 30.10 11.91
CA GLU A 20 10.13 29.47 12.84
C GLU A 20 8.66 29.65 12.41
N GLN A 21 8.30 30.83 11.90
CA GLN A 21 6.95 31.08 11.40
C GLN A 21 6.65 30.27 10.12
N LYS A 22 7.64 30.14 9.23
CA LYS A 22 7.48 29.34 8.00
C LYS A 22 7.38 27.85 8.30
N GLU A 23 8.17 27.34 9.23
CA GLU A 23 8.13 25.95 9.69
C GLU A 23 6.80 25.63 10.37
N LYS A 24 6.33 26.51 11.28
CA LYS A 24 5.03 26.36 11.93
C LYS A 24 3.89 26.31 10.90
N PHE A 25 3.92 27.21 9.92
CA PHE A 25 2.97 27.17 8.81
C PHE A 25 3.02 25.86 8.02
N ALA A 26 4.23 25.40 7.66
CA ALA A 26 4.40 24.17 6.92
C ALA A 26 3.84 22.96 7.68
N ALA A 27 4.07 22.92 9.00
CA ALA A 27 3.52 21.93 9.90
C ALA A 27 2.00 21.98 9.96
N GLU A 28 1.41 23.16 10.19
CA GLU A 28 -0.04 23.35 10.23
C GLU A 28 -0.72 22.95 8.90
N LEU A 29 -0.14 23.38 7.78
CA LEU A 29 -0.67 23.01 6.46
C LEU A 29 -0.58 21.49 6.25
N PHE A 30 0.57 20.87 6.56
CA PHE A 30 0.72 19.44 6.40
C PHE A 30 -0.24 18.66 7.27
N GLN A 31 -0.37 19.01 8.55
CA GLN A 31 -1.35 18.40 9.46
C GLN A 31 -2.79 18.56 8.96
N SER A 32 -3.14 19.71 8.39
CA SER A 32 -4.50 19.95 7.86
C SER A 32 -4.85 19.07 6.65
N VAL A 33 -3.85 18.57 5.92
CA VAL A 33 -4.05 17.71 4.75
C VAL A 33 -3.73 16.24 5.01
N GLN A 34 -3.04 15.92 6.12
CA GLN A 34 -2.87 14.55 6.57
C GLN A 34 -4.23 13.88 6.83
N GLY A 35 -4.41 12.67 6.32
CA GLY A 35 -5.69 11.95 6.41
C GLY A 35 -6.73 12.36 5.37
N THR A 36 -6.46 13.37 4.54
CA THR A 36 -7.24 13.66 3.34
C THR A 36 -6.71 12.85 2.15
N LYS A 37 -7.51 12.72 1.08
CA LYS A 37 -7.09 12.07 -0.18
C LYS A 37 -6.13 12.93 -1.03
N VAL A 38 -5.66 14.06 -0.51
CA VAL A 38 -4.82 15.02 -1.24
C VAL A 38 -3.35 14.64 -1.15
N ILE A 39 -2.92 14.01 -0.05
CA ILE A 39 -1.59 13.40 0.00
C ILE A 39 -1.61 12.16 -0.90
N PRO A 40 -0.74 12.07 -1.91
CA PRO A 40 -0.72 10.94 -2.82
C PRO A 40 -0.56 9.61 -2.07
N ASP A 41 -1.18 8.53 -2.55
CA ASP A 41 -0.91 7.19 -2.04
C ASP A 41 0.01 6.44 -3.00
N ILE A 42 1.22 6.15 -2.53
CA ILE A 42 2.21 5.30 -3.22
C ILE A 42 2.63 4.09 -2.37
N GLY A 43 1.92 3.86 -1.26
CA GLY A 43 2.25 2.82 -0.28
C GLY A 43 2.03 1.40 -0.79
N ILE A 44 2.58 0.43 -0.08
CA ILE A 44 2.24 -0.99 -0.26
C ILE A 44 0.86 -1.23 0.35
N ASP A 45 0.00 -2.01 -0.31
CA ASP A 45 -1.31 -2.37 0.20
C ASP A 45 -1.19 -3.14 1.53
N ASP A 46 -2.06 -2.79 2.48
CA ASP A 46 -2.07 -3.37 3.82
C ASP A 46 -2.22 -4.89 3.80
N SER A 47 -2.88 -5.46 2.79
CA SER A 47 -3.04 -6.90 2.65
C SER A 47 -1.70 -7.57 2.30
N ILE A 48 -0.90 -6.97 1.42
CA ILE A 48 0.45 -7.46 1.13
C ILE A 48 1.28 -7.39 2.42
N LEU A 49 1.24 -6.26 3.13
CA LEU A 49 2.01 -6.07 4.37
C LEU A 49 1.61 -7.09 5.44
N LYS A 50 0.30 -7.28 5.67
CA LYS A 50 -0.27 -8.23 6.63
C LYS A 50 0.22 -9.66 6.40
N TYR A 51 0.34 -10.09 5.15
CA TYR A 51 0.72 -11.46 4.82
C TYR A 51 2.20 -11.62 4.51
N SER A 52 3.02 -10.56 4.56
CA SER A 52 4.46 -10.63 4.27
C SER A 52 5.31 -11.13 5.44
N GLY A 53 4.74 -11.18 6.65
CA GLY A 53 5.42 -11.54 7.89
C GLY A 53 5.33 -13.02 8.29
N LEU A 54 6.02 -13.34 9.38
CA LEU A 54 6.03 -14.68 9.99
C LEU A 54 4.67 -15.06 10.61
N ASP A 55 3.81 -14.08 10.88
CA ASP A 55 2.46 -14.24 11.42
C ASP A 55 1.40 -14.48 10.33
N SER A 56 1.79 -14.56 9.06
CA SER A 56 0.88 -14.69 7.92
C SER A 56 -0.13 -15.85 8.01
N ALA A 57 0.25 -16.99 8.60
CA ALA A 57 -0.68 -18.10 8.85
C ALA A 57 -1.75 -17.74 9.90
N SER A 58 -1.35 -17.13 11.02
CA SER A 58 -2.30 -16.67 12.05
C SER A 58 -3.23 -15.59 11.47
N ALA A 59 -2.66 -14.67 10.70
CA ALA A 59 -3.40 -13.61 10.04
C ALA A 59 -4.44 -14.14 9.03
N LEU A 60 -4.17 -15.29 8.41
CA LEU A 60 -5.12 -16.01 7.55
C LEU A 60 -6.21 -16.69 8.37
N ASP A 61 -5.84 -17.31 9.48
CA ASP A 61 -6.78 -17.99 10.37
C ASP A 61 -7.78 -17.03 11.01
N ASP A 62 -7.29 -15.89 11.51
CA ASP A 62 -8.13 -14.84 12.09
C ASP A 62 -9.09 -14.27 11.05
N TYR A 63 -8.59 -14.02 9.83
CA TYR A 63 -9.41 -13.51 8.73
C TYR A 63 -10.47 -14.53 8.30
N SER A 64 -10.09 -15.80 8.15
CA SER A 64 -11.00 -16.88 7.78
C SER A 64 -12.08 -17.08 8.83
N SER A 65 -11.71 -17.09 10.11
CA SER A 65 -12.67 -17.18 11.23
C SER A 65 -13.70 -16.05 11.17
N GLN A 66 -13.24 -14.80 11.01
CA GLN A 66 -14.13 -13.63 10.93
C GLN A 66 -15.06 -13.70 9.72
N LEU A 67 -14.54 -14.13 8.55
CA LEU A 67 -15.36 -14.30 7.35
C LEU A 67 -16.43 -15.37 7.56
N ILE A 68 -16.07 -16.54 8.06
CA ILE A 68 -17.02 -17.65 8.30
C ILE A 68 -18.08 -17.25 9.33
N ASP A 69 -17.68 -16.62 10.43
CA ASP A 69 -18.59 -16.08 11.45
C ASP A 69 -19.64 -15.15 10.84
N LEU A 70 -19.22 -14.28 9.91
CA LEU A 70 -20.11 -13.34 9.22
C LEU A 70 -21.14 -14.06 8.34
N ILE A 71 -20.76 -15.18 7.70
CA ILE A 71 -21.70 -16.01 6.92
C ILE A 71 -22.70 -16.67 7.84
N ILE A 72 -22.21 -17.38 8.86
CA ILE A 72 -23.04 -18.17 9.76
C ILE A 72 -24.08 -17.28 10.45
N LYS A 73 -23.66 -16.11 10.95
CA LYS A 73 -24.54 -15.13 11.60
C LYS A 73 -25.48 -14.43 10.62
N GLY A 74 -25.05 -14.24 9.37
CA GLY A 74 -25.75 -13.40 8.40
C GLY A 74 -26.80 -14.10 7.55
N SER A 75 -26.70 -15.41 7.33
CA SER A 75 -27.43 -16.02 6.21
C SER A 75 -27.98 -17.43 6.41
N GLY A 76 -27.65 -18.15 7.49
CA GLY A 76 -28.17 -19.50 7.73
C GLY A 76 -27.82 -20.56 6.66
N TYR A 77 -27.00 -20.22 5.64
CA TYR A 77 -26.61 -21.09 4.52
C TYR A 77 -25.50 -22.10 4.90
N LEU A 78 -25.68 -22.84 5.99
CA LEU A 78 -24.69 -23.83 6.44
C LEU A 78 -24.48 -24.96 5.42
N LYS A 79 -25.55 -25.36 4.71
CA LYS A 79 -25.52 -26.55 3.84
C LYS A 79 -24.76 -26.33 2.52
N ASP A 80 -24.82 -25.13 1.96
CA ASP A 80 -24.13 -24.80 0.71
C ASP A 80 -22.66 -24.41 0.95
N LEU A 81 -22.36 -23.89 2.15
CA LEU A 81 -21.03 -23.41 2.54
C LEU A 81 -19.96 -24.50 2.49
N GLY A 82 -20.24 -25.68 3.06
CA GLY A 82 -19.29 -26.80 3.07
C GLY A 82 -18.94 -27.30 1.67
N SER A 83 -19.92 -27.35 0.77
CA SER A 83 -19.70 -27.76 -0.62
C SER A 83 -18.92 -26.70 -1.42
N SER A 84 -19.23 -25.42 -1.20
CA SER A 84 -18.60 -24.29 -1.90
C SER A 84 -17.16 -24.02 -1.44
N LEU A 85 -16.83 -24.33 -0.19
CA LEU A 85 -15.48 -24.15 0.36
C LEU A 85 -14.61 -25.41 0.29
N SER A 86 -15.11 -26.50 -0.28
CA SER A 86 -14.38 -27.77 -0.40
C SER A 86 -13.02 -27.64 -1.11
N SER A 87 -12.87 -26.67 -2.01
CA SER A 87 -11.58 -26.31 -2.63
C SER A 87 -10.53 -25.79 -1.64
N PHE A 88 -10.89 -25.44 -0.42
CA PHE A 88 -9.96 -25.02 0.64
C PHE A 88 -9.83 -26.04 1.76
N SER A 89 -10.29 -27.27 1.54
CA SER A 89 -10.20 -28.38 2.51
C SER A 89 -8.78 -28.56 3.03
N ILE A 90 -7.79 -28.63 2.12
CA ILE A 90 -6.37 -28.71 2.46
C ILE A 90 -5.55 -27.95 1.40
N VAL A 91 -4.85 -26.89 1.84
CA VAL A 91 -3.95 -26.09 1.00
C VAL A 91 -2.55 -26.04 1.64
N PRO A 92 -1.52 -26.68 1.06
CA PRO A 92 -0.15 -26.63 1.56
C PRO A 92 0.48 -25.25 1.33
N ASN A 93 1.58 -24.95 2.04
CA ASN A 93 2.34 -23.69 1.92
C ASN A 93 1.50 -22.40 2.05
N ALA A 94 0.46 -22.44 2.89
CA ALA A 94 -0.51 -21.36 3.11
C ALA A 94 0.02 -20.27 4.07
N VAL A 95 1.18 -19.73 3.72
CA VAL A 95 1.93 -18.68 4.44
C VAL A 95 2.47 -17.69 3.42
N GLY A 96 2.82 -16.48 3.84
CA GLY A 96 3.35 -15.47 2.92
C GLY A 96 2.33 -15.13 1.82
N LEU A 97 2.80 -15.17 0.57
CA LEU A 97 1.97 -15.05 -0.62
C LEU A 97 0.81 -16.06 -0.69
N GLY A 98 1.01 -17.31 -0.25
CA GLY A 98 -0.05 -18.32 -0.26
C GLY A 98 -1.22 -17.91 0.62
N ALA A 99 -0.95 -17.36 1.81
CA ALA A 99 -1.97 -16.84 2.70
C ALA A 99 -2.72 -15.63 2.10
N LEU A 100 -1.99 -14.70 1.48
CA LEU A 100 -2.59 -13.58 0.75
C LEU A 100 -3.56 -14.08 -0.33
N VAL A 101 -3.12 -15.02 -1.18
CA VAL A 101 -3.97 -15.51 -2.29
C VAL A 101 -5.20 -16.24 -1.77
N ILE A 102 -5.05 -17.09 -0.74
CA ILE A 102 -6.20 -17.76 -0.12
C ILE A 102 -7.19 -16.72 0.43
N SER A 103 -6.71 -15.67 1.11
CA SER A 103 -7.59 -14.61 1.63
C SER A 103 -8.38 -13.89 0.52
N ILE A 104 -7.73 -13.60 -0.61
CA ILE A 104 -8.38 -13.00 -1.79
C ILE A 104 -9.44 -13.93 -2.37
N LEU A 105 -9.13 -15.22 -2.50
CA LEU A 105 -10.06 -16.21 -3.04
C LEU A 105 -11.28 -16.35 -2.10
N LEU A 106 -11.06 -16.44 -0.79
CA LEU A 106 -12.14 -16.46 0.21
C LEU A 106 -13.02 -15.20 0.14
N GLU A 107 -12.45 -14.01 0.00
CA GLU A 107 -13.22 -12.77 -0.22
C GLU A 107 -14.05 -12.86 -1.51
N THR A 108 -13.47 -13.38 -2.60
CA THR A 108 -14.16 -13.55 -3.88
C THR A 108 -15.35 -14.51 -3.78
N PHE A 109 -15.18 -15.63 -3.05
CA PHE A 109 -16.27 -16.56 -2.77
C PHE A 109 -17.35 -15.93 -1.87
N MET A 110 -16.97 -15.10 -0.91
CA MET A 110 -17.92 -14.38 -0.05
C MET A 110 -18.84 -13.45 -0.83
N ILE A 111 -18.28 -12.74 -1.83
CA ILE A 111 -19.05 -11.86 -2.71
C ILE A 111 -20.09 -12.67 -3.47
N SER A 112 -19.69 -13.80 -4.05
CA SER A 112 -20.57 -14.62 -4.88
C SER A 112 -21.72 -15.23 -4.08
N LEU A 113 -21.49 -15.57 -2.81
CA LEU A 113 -22.51 -16.08 -1.90
C LEU A 113 -23.52 -15.02 -1.46
N LYS A 114 -23.09 -13.77 -1.26
CA LYS A 114 -23.97 -12.72 -0.71
C LYS A 114 -25.04 -12.19 -1.68
N LYS A 115 -24.94 -12.43 -3.01
CA LYS A 115 -25.91 -11.98 -4.03
C LYS A 115 -26.49 -10.56 -3.79
N THR A 116 -25.69 -9.63 -3.27
CA THR A 116 -26.14 -8.25 -3.04
C THR A 116 -25.72 -7.38 -4.22
N GLU A 117 -26.66 -6.62 -4.77
CA GLU A 117 -26.50 -5.66 -5.88
C GLU A 117 -25.49 -4.52 -5.60
N ASP A 118 -24.96 -4.41 -4.39
CA ASP A 118 -23.87 -3.49 -4.06
C ASP A 118 -22.49 -4.08 -4.42
N GLU A 119 -22.28 -4.31 -5.73
CA GLU A 119 -20.99 -4.70 -6.33
C GLU A 119 -19.85 -3.69 -6.07
N ALA A 120 -20.16 -2.52 -5.51
CA ALA A 120 -19.24 -1.40 -5.39
C ALA A 120 -18.18 -1.54 -4.27
N ASN A 121 -18.41 -2.38 -3.24
CA ASN A 121 -17.56 -2.36 -2.03
C ASN A 121 -16.77 -3.64 -1.72
N VAL A 122 -17.02 -4.76 -2.41
CA VAL A 122 -16.47 -6.06 -1.98
C VAL A 122 -15.45 -6.65 -2.97
N SER A 123 -15.24 -6.08 -4.17
CA SER A 123 -14.02 -6.32 -4.98
C SER A 123 -12.81 -5.54 -4.43
N GLY A 124 -12.67 -5.49 -3.11
CA GLY A 124 -11.77 -4.58 -2.42
C GLY A 124 -10.31 -4.98 -2.56
N MET A 125 -9.94 -6.19 -2.14
CA MET A 125 -8.53 -6.56 -2.04
C MET A 125 -7.86 -6.68 -3.41
N MET A 126 -8.49 -7.34 -4.40
CA MET A 126 -7.96 -7.35 -5.78
C MET A 126 -7.79 -5.92 -6.31
N ARG A 127 -8.81 -5.07 -6.20
CA ARG A 127 -8.74 -3.70 -6.74
C ARG A 127 -7.69 -2.83 -6.02
N ARG A 128 -7.53 -2.99 -4.71
CA ARG A 128 -6.53 -2.24 -3.92
C ARG A 128 -5.10 -2.74 -4.17
N VAL A 129 -4.89 -4.06 -4.23
CA VAL A 129 -3.59 -4.70 -4.48
C VAL A 129 -3.11 -4.48 -5.92
N PHE A 130 -4.00 -4.59 -6.91
CA PHE A 130 -3.65 -4.53 -8.33
C PHE A 130 -3.83 -3.15 -8.98
N ALA A 131 -4.43 -2.21 -8.24
CA ALA A 131 -4.85 -0.90 -8.71
C ALA A 131 -5.82 -0.96 -9.92
N GLU A 132 -6.55 0.14 -10.17
CA GLU A 132 -7.70 0.14 -11.09
C GLU A 132 -7.37 0.04 -12.58
N GLU A 133 -6.10 0.00 -12.97
CA GLU A 133 -5.71 0.06 -14.40
C GLU A 133 -5.98 -1.22 -15.16
N LYS A 134 -6.86 -1.17 -16.17
CA LYS A 134 -7.26 -2.35 -16.97
C LYS A 134 -6.22 -2.83 -18.01
N ALA A 135 -4.97 -2.36 -17.97
CA ALA A 135 -3.98 -2.62 -19.04
C ALA A 135 -2.52 -2.47 -18.58
N SER A 136 -2.15 -3.02 -17.42
CA SER A 136 -0.75 -3.05 -16.97
C SER A 136 -0.27 -4.49 -16.92
N ASP A 137 0.82 -4.81 -17.63
CA ASP A 137 1.44 -6.14 -17.63
C ASP A 137 1.75 -6.64 -16.21
N VAL A 138 2.08 -5.74 -15.27
CA VAL A 138 2.30 -6.06 -13.86
C VAL A 138 1.02 -6.59 -13.21
N ARG A 139 -0.09 -5.86 -13.34
CA ARG A 139 -1.40 -6.29 -12.82
C ARG A 139 -1.86 -7.59 -13.47
N ASP A 140 -1.73 -7.69 -14.79
CA ASP A 140 -2.22 -8.84 -15.54
C ASP A 140 -1.47 -10.11 -15.12
N THR A 141 -0.16 -10.02 -14.92
CA THR A 141 0.66 -11.13 -14.42
C THR A 141 0.26 -11.53 -13.00
N MET A 142 0.07 -10.58 -12.09
CA MET A 142 -0.34 -10.91 -10.71
C MET A 142 -1.77 -11.47 -10.64
N SER A 143 -2.69 -10.98 -11.49
CA SER A 143 -4.06 -11.50 -11.60
C SER A 143 -4.06 -12.93 -12.15
N GLU A 144 -3.24 -13.18 -13.18
CA GLU A 144 -3.05 -14.52 -13.71
C GLU A 144 -2.42 -15.46 -12.67
N TYR A 145 -1.52 -14.97 -11.82
CA TYR A 145 -0.97 -15.76 -10.70
C TYR A 145 -2.06 -16.22 -9.75
N ILE A 146 -2.96 -15.33 -9.30
CA ILE A 146 -4.07 -15.71 -8.41
C ILE A 146 -4.96 -16.77 -9.05
N LYS A 147 -5.27 -16.60 -10.34
CA LYS A 147 -6.05 -17.59 -11.10
C LYS A 147 -5.35 -18.95 -11.17
N ARG A 148 -4.05 -18.97 -11.51
CA ARG A 148 -3.27 -20.20 -11.58
C ARG A 148 -3.13 -20.86 -10.22
N PHE A 149 -2.90 -20.07 -9.17
CA PHE A 149 -2.87 -20.56 -7.79
C PHE A 149 -4.17 -21.28 -7.45
N SER A 150 -5.32 -20.65 -7.69
CA SER A 150 -6.63 -21.27 -7.41
C SER A 150 -6.84 -22.60 -8.14
N LEU A 151 -6.29 -22.75 -9.36
CA LEU A 151 -6.42 -23.99 -10.15
C LEU A 151 -5.44 -25.08 -9.70
N LYS A 152 -4.28 -24.70 -9.15
CA LYS A 152 -3.13 -25.59 -8.93
C LYS A 152 -2.76 -25.78 -7.46
N MET A 153 -3.45 -25.12 -6.52
CA MET A 153 -3.09 -25.15 -5.09
C MET A 153 -3.04 -26.53 -4.44
N HIS A 154 -3.70 -27.54 -5.01
CA HIS A 154 -3.64 -28.93 -4.54
C HIS A 154 -2.53 -29.77 -5.20
N ASN A 155 -1.81 -29.23 -6.18
CA ASN A 155 -0.66 -29.86 -6.83
C ASN A 155 0.58 -28.96 -6.68
N PRO A 156 1.41 -29.16 -5.65
CA PRO A 156 2.57 -28.32 -5.37
C PRO A 156 3.58 -28.21 -6.52
N GLU A 157 3.78 -29.27 -7.31
CA GLU A 157 4.72 -29.26 -8.44
C GLU A 157 4.20 -28.36 -9.58
N GLU A 158 2.93 -28.49 -9.93
CA GLU A 158 2.30 -27.63 -10.93
C GLU A 158 2.20 -26.16 -10.46
N LEU A 159 1.93 -25.94 -9.18
CA LEU A 159 1.92 -24.59 -8.61
C LEU A 159 3.32 -23.96 -8.63
N LEU A 160 4.36 -24.72 -8.30
CA LEU A 160 5.74 -24.25 -8.38
C LEU A 160 6.11 -23.89 -9.82
N TYR A 161 5.72 -24.71 -10.81
CA TYR A 161 5.94 -24.43 -12.22
C TYR A 161 5.30 -23.10 -12.65
N GLU A 162 4.01 -22.89 -12.34
CA GLU A 162 3.32 -21.64 -12.67
C GLU A 162 3.92 -20.43 -11.93
N THR A 163 4.34 -20.63 -10.67
CA THR A 163 5.00 -19.59 -9.88
C THR A 163 6.31 -19.16 -10.53
N LYS A 164 7.16 -20.09 -10.96
CA LYS A 164 8.42 -19.79 -11.68
C LYS A 164 8.16 -18.98 -12.95
N ARG A 165 7.23 -19.44 -13.78
CA ARG A 165 6.90 -18.80 -15.07
C ARG A 165 6.40 -17.38 -14.87
N LEU A 166 5.49 -17.17 -13.92
CA LEU A 166 4.88 -15.86 -13.68
C LEU A 166 5.83 -14.92 -12.93
N GLU A 167 6.79 -15.44 -12.18
CA GLU A 167 7.82 -14.66 -11.48
C GLU A 167 8.73 -13.96 -12.48
N GLU A 168 9.24 -14.71 -13.46
CA GLU A 168 10.03 -14.14 -14.53
C GLU A 168 9.24 -13.07 -15.34
N GLN A 169 7.96 -13.34 -15.64
CA GLN A 169 7.10 -12.36 -16.34
C GLN A 169 6.89 -11.08 -15.52
N LEU A 170 6.66 -11.21 -14.21
CA LEU A 170 6.45 -10.07 -13.32
C LEU A 170 7.73 -9.25 -13.17
N SER A 171 8.88 -9.91 -13.01
CA SER A 171 10.20 -9.27 -12.97
C SER A 171 10.46 -8.41 -14.23
N ASN A 172 10.16 -8.95 -15.41
CA ASN A 172 10.26 -8.24 -16.68
C ASN A 172 9.29 -7.05 -16.78
N GLY A 173 8.04 -7.23 -16.32
CA GLY A 173 7.06 -6.14 -16.24
C GLY A 173 7.50 -4.99 -15.33
N LEU A 174 8.00 -5.33 -14.14
CA LEU A 174 8.50 -4.36 -13.16
C LEU A 174 9.74 -3.61 -13.63
N THR A 175 10.64 -4.31 -14.32
CA THR A 175 11.84 -3.69 -14.91
C THR A 175 11.46 -2.66 -15.97
N ARG A 176 10.53 -2.99 -16.88
CA ARG A 176 10.03 -2.04 -17.88
C ARG A 176 9.32 -0.85 -17.23
N LEU A 177 8.45 -1.10 -16.25
CA LEU A 177 7.75 -0.03 -15.54
C LEU A 177 8.74 0.90 -14.81
N ARG A 178 9.73 0.36 -14.10
CA ARG A 178 10.79 1.14 -13.45
C ARG A 178 11.53 2.02 -14.47
N ASN A 179 11.98 1.43 -15.58
CA ASN A 179 12.75 2.15 -16.59
C ASN A 179 11.93 3.28 -17.20
N SER A 180 10.63 3.07 -17.45
CA SER A 180 9.74 4.12 -17.95
C SER A 180 9.63 5.33 -16.99
N MET A 181 9.60 5.08 -15.68
CA MET A 181 9.56 6.14 -14.67
C MET A 181 10.89 6.87 -14.54
N LEU A 182 12.01 6.15 -14.59
CA LEU A 182 13.34 6.74 -14.41
C LEU A 182 13.83 7.48 -15.67
N HIS A 183 13.55 6.95 -16.86
CA HIS A 183 14.18 7.38 -18.10
C HIS A 183 13.20 8.01 -19.10
N ASP A 184 11.94 7.60 -19.12
CA ASP A 184 10.96 8.03 -20.14
C ASP A 184 9.96 9.10 -19.61
N ASN A 185 10.25 9.66 -18.43
CA ASN A 185 9.41 10.65 -17.74
C ASN A 185 7.95 10.19 -17.50
N GLN A 186 7.73 8.88 -17.38
CA GLN A 186 6.40 8.30 -17.09
C GLN A 186 6.14 8.14 -15.58
N ILE A 187 6.79 8.95 -14.75
CA ILE A 187 6.61 8.93 -13.31
C ILE A 187 5.32 9.66 -12.92
N SER A 188 4.52 9.01 -12.07
CA SER A 188 3.23 9.49 -11.58
C SER A 188 2.95 8.81 -10.24
N THR A 189 2.01 9.32 -9.44
CA THR A 189 1.50 8.63 -8.25
C THR A 189 1.03 7.23 -8.59
N ARG A 190 0.35 7.08 -9.74
CA ARG A 190 -0.17 5.80 -10.19
C ARG A 190 0.94 4.80 -10.53
N SER A 191 1.91 5.18 -11.36
CA SER A 191 3.01 4.29 -11.76
C SER A 191 3.88 3.92 -10.56
N MET A 192 4.08 4.84 -9.61
CA MET A 192 4.72 4.54 -8.32
C MET A 192 3.93 3.50 -7.52
N LYS A 193 2.62 3.69 -7.33
CA LYS A 193 1.77 2.73 -6.60
C LYS A 193 1.82 1.33 -7.24
N HIS A 194 1.76 1.26 -8.57
CA HIS A 194 1.82 -0.01 -9.31
C HIS A 194 3.16 -0.71 -9.12
N TRP A 195 4.26 0.04 -9.27
CA TRP A 195 5.59 -0.52 -9.11
C TRP A 195 5.83 -0.99 -7.68
N THR A 196 5.48 -0.17 -6.69
CA THR A 196 5.62 -0.50 -5.26
C THR A 196 4.87 -1.78 -4.89
N ASN A 197 3.60 -1.90 -5.26
CA ASN A 197 2.79 -3.09 -4.95
C ASN A 197 3.27 -4.31 -5.73
N GLY A 198 3.60 -4.14 -7.01
CA GLY A 198 4.12 -5.23 -7.83
C GLY A 198 5.47 -5.73 -7.34
N ALA A 199 6.39 -4.85 -6.92
CA ALA A 199 7.68 -5.24 -6.36
C ALA A 199 7.53 -5.95 -5.01
N ALA A 200 6.65 -5.46 -4.13
CA ALA A 200 6.34 -6.13 -2.88
C ALA A 200 5.75 -7.54 -3.10
N PHE A 201 4.80 -7.66 -4.04
CA PHE A 201 4.22 -8.94 -4.43
C PHE A 201 5.25 -9.87 -5.07
N HIS A 202 6.10 -9.36 -5.95
CA HIS A 202 7.14 -10.15 -6.61
C HIS A 202 8.15 -10.72 -5.61
N LEU A 203 8.59 -9.93 -4.63
CA LEU A 203 9.45 -10.43 -3.56
C LEU A 203 8.75 -11.56 -2.77
N GLN A 204 7.47 -11.39 -2.44
CA GLN A 204 6.68 -12.44 -1.78
C GLN A 204 6.54 -13.70 -2.66
N MET A 205 6.45 -13.53 -3.97
CA MET A 205 6.40 -14.63 -4.92
C MET A 205 7.74 -15.37 -5.03
N PHE A 206 8.85 -14.64 -4.99
CA PHE A 206 10.19 -15.21 -4.98
C PHE A 206 10.47 -15.98 -3.67
N ILE A 207 10.03 -15.45 -2.53
CA ILE A 207 10.05 -16.14 -1.23
C ILE A 207 9.20 -17.42 -1.27
N HIS A 208 7.98 -17.33 -1.82
CA HIS A 208 7.07 -18.47 -1.92
C HIS A 208 7.63 -19.57 -2.83
N LYS A 209 8.26 -19.18 -3.95
CA LYS A 209 9.02 -20.10 -4.82
C LYS A 209 10.11 -20.84 -4.06
N ALA A 210 10.99 -20.11 -3.37
CA ALA A 210 12.07 -20.69 -2.57
C ALA A 210 11.54 -21.66 -1.51
N ARG A 211 10.45 -21.31 -0.82
CA ARG A 211 9.79 -22.17 0.17
C ARG A 211 9.30 -23.48 -0.45
N MET A 212 8.63 -23.41 -1.60
CA MET A 212 8.14 -24.61 -2.29
C MET A 212 9.29 -25.50 -2.77
N GLU A 213 10.37 -24.90 -3.28
CA GLU A 213 11.58 -25.63 -3.68
C GLU A 213 12.20 -26.38 -2.50
N VAL A 214 12.31 -25.71 -1.35
CA VAL A 214 12.81 -26.32 -0.10
C VAL A 214 11.88 -27.40 0.44
N ALA A 215 10.57 -27.24 0.28
CA ALA A 215 9.59 -28.23 0.74
C ALA A 215 9.52 -29.47 -0.16
N ILE A 216 9.80 -29.33 -1.46
CA ILE A 216 9.76 -30.42 -2.44
C ILE A 216 11.09 -31.18 -2.48
N SER A 217 12.22 -30.48 -2.38
CA SER A 217 13.52 -31.15 -2.28
C SER A 217 13.71 -31.71 -0.87
N VAL A 218 14.43 -32.83 -0.74
CA VAL A 218 14.95 -33.28 0.57
C VAL A 218 16.14 -32.36 0.90
N SER A 219 15.83 -31.08 1.12
CA SER A 219 16.77 -29.97 1.09
C SER A 219 17.92 -30.16 2.08
N SER A 220 19.14 -30.04 1.56
CA SER A 220 20.34 -29.84 2.40
C SER A 220 20.37 -28.40 2.94
N SER A 221 21.10 -28.17 4.04
CA SER A 221 21.29 -26.81 4.57
C SER A 221 21.90 -25.85 3.54
N SER A 222 22.74 -26.35 2.63
CA SER A 222 23.34 -25.55 1.55
C SER A 222 22.35 -25.05 0.49
N GLU A 223 21.27 -25.79 0.21
CA GLU A 223 20.23 -25.35 -0.72
C GLU A 223 19.44 -24.18 -0.12
N LEU A 224 19.05 -24.30 1.14
CA LEU A 224 18.39 -23.22 1.87
C LEU A 224 19.24 -21.94 1.90
N ASP A 225 20.53 -22.04 2.20
CA ASP A 225 21.43 -20.88 2.23
C ASP A 225 21.52 -20.20 0.85
N SER A 226 21.50 -20.99 -0.23
CA SER A 226 21.46 -20.45 -1.59
C SER A 226 20.16 -19.69 -1.85
N HIS A 227 19.01 -20.23 -1.45
CA HIS A 227 17.71 -19.55 -1.58
C HIS A 227 17.65 -18.26 -0.76
N VAL A 228 18.11 -18.29 0.50
CA VAL A 228 18.18 -17.10 1.37
C VAL A 228 19.01 -16.01 0.71
N ARG A 229 20.17 -16.36 0.15
CA ARG A 229 21.04 -15.41 -0.55
C ARG A 229 20.35 -14.82 -1.78
N SER A 230 19.79 -15.64 -2.66
CA SER A 230 19.13 -15.14 -3.88
C SER A 230 17.92 -14.25 -3.58
N VAL A 231 17.13 -14.58 -2.56
CA VAL A 231 16.03 -13.72 -2.11
C VAL A 231 16.57 -12.42 -1.53
N GLY A 232 17.66 -12.48 -0.76
CA GLY A 232 18.34 -11.32 -0.21
C GLY A 232 18.85 -10.36 -1.29
N GLU A 233 19.45 -10.89 -2.36
CA GLU A 233 19.92 -10.13 -3.52
C GLU A 233 18.78 -9.41 -4.24
N LEU A 234 17.62 -10.08 -4.42
CA LEU A 234 16.43 -9.44 -4.99
C LEU A 234 15.89 -8.32 -4.09
N ALA A 235 15.88 -8.53 -2.76
CA ALA A 235 15.48 -7.50 -1.81
C ALA A 235 16.42 -6.28 -1.86
N ASP A 236 17.73 -6.49 -1.98
CA ASP A 236 18.72 -5.43 -2.16
C ASP A 236 18.52 -4.65 -3.47
N GLN A 237 18.21 -5.37 -4.55
CA GLN A 237 17.87 -4.73 -5.82
C GLN A 237 16.64 -3.83 -5.67
N TYR A 238 15.57 -4.30 -5.03
CA TYR A 238 14.37 -3.50 -4.83
C TYR A 238 14.56 -2.34 -3.86
N GLU A 239 15.39 -2.50 -2.84
CA GLU A 239 15.78 -1.39 -1.97
C GLU A 239 16.46 -0.27 -2.77
N ASN A 240 17.41 -0.62 -3.64
CA ASN A 240 18.10 0.34 -4.49
C ASN A 240 17.16 0.99 -5.53
N ASP A 241 16.32 0.19 -6.18
CA ASP A 241 15.34 0.70 -7.14
C ASP A 241 14.34 1.65 -6.47
N MET A 242 13.87 1.32 -5.26
CA MET A 242 12.98 2.18 -4.47
C MET A 242 13.67 3.51 -4.12
N LYS A 243 14.94 3.51 -3.69
CA LYS A 243 15.69 4.75 -3.42
C LYS A 243 15.74 5.68 -4.65
N ASN A 244 16.03 5.11 -5.82
CA ASN A 244 16.09 5.87 -7.08
C ASN A 244 14.71 6.42 -7.48
N LEU A 245 13.68 5.58 -7.39
CA LEU A 245 12.31 5.97 -7.72
C LEU A 245 11.76 7.03 -6.77
N LEU A 246 11.97 6.91 -5.46
CA LEU A 246 11.56 7.92 -4.49
C LEU A 246 12.24 9.27 -4.77
N THR A 247 13.55 9.27 -5.07
CA THR A 247 14.27 10.50 -5.42
C THR A 247 13.66 11.18 -6.66
N LYS A 248 13.39 10.41 -7.72
CA LYS A 248 12.75 10.92 -8.94
C LYS A 248 11.30 11.39 -8.67
N TYR A 249 10.57 10.67 -7.82
CA TYR A 249 9.18 10.97 -7.48
C TYR A 249 9.05 12.24 -6.65
N GLU A 250 9.93 12.45 -5.67
CA GLU A 250 9.97 13.70 -4.90
C GLU A 250 10.23 14.89 -5.82
N ALA A 251 11.19 14.79 -6.74
CA ALA A 251 11.45 15.84 -7.73
C ALA A 251 10.22 16.10 -8.63
N TYR A 252 9.55 15.05 -9.09
CA TYR A 252 8.31 15.17 -9.85
C TYR A 252 7.22 15.87 -9.03
N LYS A 253 6.99 15.46 -7.78
CA LYS A 253 5.95 16.05 -6.92
C LYS A 253 6.23 17.49 -6.52
N ARG A 254 7.49 17.93 -6.45
CA ARG A 254 7.82 19.37 -6.30
C ARG A 254 7.34 20.22 -7.48
N SER A 255 7.20 19.62 -8.66
CA SER A 255 6.65 20.28 -9.84
C SER A 255 5.11 20.32 -9.85
N THR A 256 4.44 19.29 -9.30
CA THR A 256 2.98 19.18 -9.35
C THR A 256 2.26 19.73 -8.13
N ILE A 257 2.90 19.67 -6.96
CA ILE A 257 2.39 20.16 -5.68
C ILE A 257 2.76 21.63 -5.52
N LYS A 258 1.75 22.47 -5.35
CA LYS A 258 1.90 23.92 -5.14
C LYS A 258 1.18 24.35 -3.88
N THR A 259 1.65 25.45 -3.31
CA THR A 259 0.92 26.13 -2.24
C THR A 259 0.14 27.30 -2.83
N SER A 260 -1.11 27.47 -2.40
CA SER A 260 -1.91 28.64 -2.74
C SER A 260 -2.38 29.34 -1.47
N THR A 261 -2.37 30.66 -1.52
CA THR A 261 -2.83 31.52 -0.43
C THR A 261 -3.84 32.49 -1.01
N THR A 262 -5.05 32.52 -0.46
CA THR A 262 -6.12 33.41 -0.93
C THR A 262 -6.68 34.18 0.25
N ARG A 263 -6.66 35.52 0.16
CA ARG A 263 -7.38 36.36 1.12
C ARG A 263 -8.87 36.29 0.80
N MET A 264 -9.65 35.97 1.82
CA MET A 264 -11.10 35.90 1.76
C MET A 264 -11.69 37.00 2.64
N VAL A 265 -12.79 37.58 2.19
CA VAL A 265 -13.59 38.53 2.98
C VAL A 265 -14.98 37.93 3.08
N ARG A 266 -15.47 37.76 4.31
CA ARG A 266 -16.84 37.30 4.57
C ARG A 266 -17.62 38.43 5.23
N PHE A 267 -18.80 38.70 4.68
CA PHE A 267 -19.76 39.64 5.24
C PHE A 267 -20.78 38.86 6.09
N GLU A 268 -20.83 39.14 7.39
CA GLU A 268 -21.79 38.55 8.32
C GLU A 268 -22.67 39.66 8.92
N GLN A 269 -23.80 39.29 9.54
CA GLN A 269 -24.75 40.26 10.14
C GLN A 269 -24.11 41.21 11.18
N LYS A 270 -22.93 40.86 11.71
CA LYS A 270 -22.18 41.62 12.72
C LYS A 270 -20.98 42.41 12.17
N GLY A 271 -20.71 42.38 10.87
CA GLY A 271 -19.59 43.12 10.26
C GLY A 271 -18.82 42.36 9.18
N GLU A 272 -17.75 42.98 8.68
CA GLU A 272 -16.82 42.40 7.72
C GLU A 272 -15.67 41.70 8.47
N PHE A 273 -15.41 40.43 8.16
CA PHE A 273 -14.26 39.68 8.67
C PHE A 273 -13.39 39.20 7.50
N ALA A 274 -12.10 39.49 7.56
CA ALA A 274 -11.11 39.00 6.61
C ALA A 274 -10.33 37.82 7.19
N TYR A 275 -10.11 36.78 6.39
CA TYR A 275 -9.29 35.62 6.75
C TYR A 275 -8.44 35.18 5.56
N THR A 276 -7.43 34.37 5.82
CA THR A 276 -6.53 33.85 4.80
C THR A 276 -6.73 32.34 4.66
N LYS A 277 -7.00 31.85 3.45
CA LYS A 277 -7.09 30.41 3.16
C LYS A 277 -5.76 29.94 2.56
N PHE A 278 -5.13 28.98 3.22
CA PHE A 278 -3.94 28.30 2.74
C PHE A 278 -4.33 26.95 2.15
N ARG A 279 -3.75 26.58 1.02
CA ARG A 279 -4.08 25.34 0.30
C ARG A 279 -2.82 24.62 -0.18
N HIS A 280 -2.83 23.32 -0.02
CA HIS A 280 -2.09 22.37 -0.86
C HIS A 280 -2.88 22.16 -2.14
N LEU A 281 -2.21 22.23 -3.29
CA LEU A 281 -2.76 21.92 -4.60
C LEU A 281 -1.88 20.85 -5.24
N ASP A 282 -2.44 19.71 -5.63
CA ASP A 282 -1.72 18.74 -6.48
C ASP A 282 -2.37 18.72 -7.87
N SER A 283 -1.64 19.25 -8.86
CA SER A 283 -2.10 19.34 -10.24
C SER A 283 -2.19 17.98 -10.96
N GLU A 284 -1.43 16.97 -10.51
CA GLU A 284 -1.56 15.60 -11.06
C GLU A 284 -2.88 14.97 -10.60
N LEU A 285 -3.14 15.02 -9.29
CA LEU A 285 -4.32 14.40 -8.69
C LEU A 285 -5.58 15.25 -8.85
N LYS A 286 -5.45 16.52 -9.23
CA LYS A 286 -6.53 17.51 -9.32
C LYS A 286 -7.26 17.67 -7.98
N THR A 287 -6.49 17.65 -6.89
CA THR A 287 -7.00 17.73 -5.52
C THR A 287 -6.48 18.96 -4.81
N GLU A 288 -7.31 19.52 -3.92
CA GLU A 288 -6.90 20.60 -3.02
C GLU A 288 -7.44 20.39 -1.61
N ALA A 289 -6.65 20.79 -0.61
CA ALA A 289 -7.06 20.84 0.78
C ALA A 289 -6.22 21.86 1.54
N GLY A 290 -6.66 22.25 2.72
CA GLY A 290 -5.91 23.17 3.58
C GLY A 290 -6.82 23.77 4.65
N PHE A 291 -6.41 24.90 5.20
CA PHE A 291 -7.08 25.50 6.36
C PHE A 291 -7.31 27.00 6.19
N GLU A 292 -8.16 27.54 7.06
CA GLU A 292 -8.46 28.96 7.14
C GLU A 292 -7.80 29.54 8.39
N ASN A 293 -7.10 30.67 8.22
CA ASN A 293 -6.47 31.41 9.30
C ASN A 293 -7.15 32.78 9.47
N TYR A 294 -7.85 32.94 10.60
CA TYR A 294 -8.58 34.15 10.97
C TYR A 294 -7.72 35.20 11.68
N GLN A 295 -6.47 34.86 12.04
CA GLN A 295 -5.54 35.77 12.73
C GLN A 295 -4.61 36.50 11.75
N ASP A 296 -4.40 35.97 10.54
CA ASP A 296 -3.59 36.61 9.51
C ASP A 296 -4.44 37.55 8.64
N GLN A 297 -4.46 38.84 9.00
CA GLN A 297 -5.16 39.91 8.29
C GLN A 297 -4.44 40.38 7.00
N GLY A 298 -3.89 39.45 6.23
CA GLY A 298 -3.45 39.73 4.86
C GLY A 298 -2.01 40.21 4.72
N ARG A 299 -1.07 39.76 5.58
CA ARG A 299 0.35 39.90 5.27
C ARG A 299 0.82 38.74 4.40
N TYR A 300 0.39 38.78 3.14
CA TYR A 300 0.87 37.95 2.04
C TYR A 300 2.40 37.95 2.00
N LYS A 301 3.01 36.77 1.95
CA LYS A 301 4.45 36.64 1.67
C LYS A 301 4.71 35.52 0.69
N ARG A 302 5.50 35.84 -0.33
CA ARG A 302 5.97 34.92 -1.37
C ARG A 302 6.94 33.89 -0.75
N ASN A 303 7.07 32.74 -1.40
CA ASN A 303 8.11 31.73 -1.13
C ASN A 303 7.91 30.88 0.13
N LEU A 304 6.69 30.38 0.40
CA LEU A 304 6.45 29.33 1.40
C LEU A 304 6.43 27.91 0.81
N GLU A 305 6.44 27.81 -0.53
CA GLU A 305 6.33 26.54 -1.24
C GLU A 305 7.49 25.60 -0.92
N ASP A 306 8.73 26.06 -1.05
CA ASP A 306 9.91 25.22 -0.78
C ASP A 306 9.94 24.74 0.67
N THR A 307 9.65 25.63 1.63
CA THR A 307 9.56 25.27 3.05
C THR A 307 8.48 24.23 3.30
N TYR A 308 7.29 24.42 2.73
CA TYR A 308 6.20 23.46 2.85
C TYR A 308 6.55 22.11 2.23
N GLN A 309 7.06 22.10 1.01
CA GLN A 309 7.42 20.87 0.30
C GLN A 309 8.51 20.10 1.06
N ASN A 310 9.56 20.79 1.54
CA ASN A 310 10.61 20.16 2.35
C ASN A 310 10.04 19.50 3.61
N TYR A 311 9.25 20.27 4.38
CA TYR A 311 8.60 19.75 5.57
C TYR A 311 7.70 18.55 5.25
N MET A 312 6.90 18.63 4.18
CA MET A 312 6.01 17.55 3.75
C MET A 312 6.81 16.28 3.45
N PHE A 313 7.85 16.33 2.62
CA PHE A 313 8.63 15.14 2.26
C PHE A 313 9.40 14.54 3.44
N GLU A 314 9.89 15.37 4.36
CA GLU A 314 10.56 14.91 5.59
C GLU A 314 9.60 14.21 6.56
N ASN A 315 8.33 14.64 6.61
CA ASN A 315 7.33 14.15 7.55
C ASN A 315 6.31 13.18 6.92
N TRP A 316 6.46 12.85 5.63
CA TRP A 316 5.57 11.94 4.93
C TRP A 316 5.89 10.49 5.27
N LYS A 317 5.13 9.96 6.24
CA LYS A 317 5.26 8.59 6.78
C LYS A 317 5.44 7.50 5.72
N LEU A 318 4.68 7.54 4.63
CA LEU A 318 4.76 6.54 3.56
C LEU A 318 6.16 6.44 2.95
N LEU A 319 6.88 7.56 2.78
CA LEU A 319 8.24 7.53 2.23
C LEU A 319 9.21 6.78 3.14
N LYS A 320 9.03 6.91 4.46
CA LYS A 320 9.80 6.17 5.45
C LYS A 320 9.48 4.68 5.40
N GLU A 321 8.20 4.33 5.39
CA GLU A 321 7.74 2.94 5.33
C GLU A 321 8.25 2.21 4.08
N LEU A 322 8.23 2.88 2.92
CA LEU A 322 8.74 2.32 1.67
C LEU A 322 10.25 2.09 1.68
N ARG A 323 11.02 2.97 2.34
CA ARG A 323 12.47 2.80 2.52
C ARG A 323 12.81 1.64 3.44
N GLU A 324 11.92 1.31 4.37
CA GLU A 324 12.15 0.28 5.39
C GLU A 324 11.61 -1.11 5.00
N TYR A 325 10.64 -1.19 4.07
CA TYR A 325 9.96 -2.43 3.72
C TYR A 325 10.92 -3.55 3.27
N PHE A 326 11.67 -3.37 2.17
CA PHE A 326 12.57 -4.41 1.66
C PHE A 326 13.67 -4.80 2.67
N PRO A 327 14.34 -3.84 3.35
CA PRO A 327 15.28 -4.17 4.43
C PRO A 327 14.65 -4.96 5.59
N SER A 328 13.37 -4.69 5.93
CA SER A 328 12.70 -5.38 7.04
C SER A 328 12.47 -6.86 6.75
N ILE A 329 12.10 -7.19 5.50
CA ILE A 329 11.89 -8.58 5.07
C ILE A 329 13.20 -9.37 5.14
N LYS A 330 14.35 -8.74 4.85
CA LYS A 330 15.67 -9.39 4.91
C LYS A 330 16.02 -9.99 6.27
N LYS A 331 15.52 -9.39 7.36
CA LYS A 331 15.91 -9.76 8.73
C LYS A 331 15.52 -11.18 9.13
N ASN A 332 14.44 -11.71 8.55
CA ASN A 332 13.85 -13.00 8.92
C ASN A 332 13.70 -13.93 7.69
N LEU A 333 14.53 -13.76 6.64
CA LEU A 333 14.35 -14.51 5.39
C LEU A 333 14.47 -16.01 5.59
N GLN A 334 15.42 -16.46 6.40
CA GLN A 334 15.62 -17.88 6.65
C GLN A 334 14.39 -18.50 7.32
N GLU A 335 13.86 -17.84 8.35
CA GLU A 335 12.64 -18.25 9.04
C GLU A 335 11.46 -18.25 8.08
N THR A 336 11.31 -17.17 7.29
CA THR A 336 10.21 -17.01 6.33
C THR A 336 10.22 -18.12 5.28
N ILE A 337 11.38 -18.47 4.72
CA ILE A 337 11.51 -19.54 3.72
C ILE A 337 11.23 -20.92 4.33
N LYS A 338 11.63 -21.15 5.59
CA LYS A 338 11.37 -22.42 6.30
C LYS A 338 9.90 -22.63 6.68
N GLN A 339 9.08 -21.58 6.74
CA GLN A 339 7.67 -21.74 7.11
C GLN A 339 6.96 -22.65 6.11
N ASN A 340 6.30 -23.69 6.61
CA ASN A 340 5.49 -24.59 5.80
C ASN A 340 4.24 -24.97 6.59
N THR A 341 3.24 -24.09 6.58
CA THR A 341 1.96 -24.33 7.25
C THR A 341 0.91 -24.73 6.23
N THR A 342 0.08 -25.70 6.59
CA THR A 342 -1.09 -26.11 5.80
C THR A 342 -2.32 -25.39 6.32
N PHE A 343 -3.11 -24.84 5.41
CA PHE A 343 -4.42 -24.28 5.72
C PHE A 343 -5.51 -25.32 5.45
N SER A 344 -6.52 -25.32 6.32
CA SER A 344 -7.73 -26.10 6.15
C SER A 344 -8.91 -25.25 6.59
N ILE A 345 -9.89 -25.08 5.71
CA ILE A 345 -11.11 -24.34 6.02
C ILE A 345 -12.02 -25.10 6.99
N GLU A 346 -11.88 -26.43 7.06
CA GLU A 346 -12.75 -27.31 7.86
C GLU A 346 -12.67 -26.99 9.35
N LYS A 347 -11.51 -26.51 9.83
CA LYS A 347 -11.33 -26.13 11.24
C LYS A 347 -12.20 -24.96 11.70
N PHE A 348 -12.80 -24.22 10.76
CA PHE A 348 -13.72 -23.12 11.04
C PHE A 348 -15.18 -23.46 10.80
N LEU A 349 -15.47 -24.61 10.18
CA LEU A 349 -16.84 -25.03 9.92
C LEU A 349 -17.41 -25.68 11.19
N PRO A 350 -18.71 -25.46 11.49
CA PRO A 350 -19.37 -26.17 12.58
C PRO A 350 -19.35 -27.68 12.29
N ALA A 351 -19.23 -28.49 13.35
CA ALA A 351 -19.26 -29.93 13.23
C ALA A 351 -20.55 -30.38 12.52
N PRO A 352 -20.50 -31.37 11.61
CA PRO A 352 -21.71 -31.90 11.00
C PRO A 352 -22.63 -32.41 12.11
N GLU A 353 -23.87 -31.94 12.15
CA GLU A 353 -24.88 -32.42 13.09
C GLU A 353 -24.97 -33.94 12.96
N GLY A 354 -24.53 -34.65 14.01
CA GLY A 354 -24.71 -36.08 14.11
C GLY A 354 -26.21 -36.38 14.10
N ASN A 355 -26.64 -37.26 13.20
CA ASN A 355 -27.96 -37.88 13.31
C ASN A 355 -28.01 -38.64 14.65
N ASP A 356 -28.50 -37.98 15.69
CA ASP A 356 -29.04 -38.65 16.88
C ASP A 356 -30.34 -39.33 16.46
N ARG A 357 -30.19 -40.46 15.74
CA ARG A 357 -31.20 -41.50 15.75
C ARG A 357 -31.08 -42.18 17.10
N THR A 358 -31.80 -41.61 18.05
CA THR A 358 -32.28 -42.35 19.20
C THR A 358 -33.18 -43.46 18.68
N ASP A 359 -32.64 -44.68 18.63
CA ASP A 359 -33.46 -45.88 18.58
C ASP A 359 -34.27 -45.93 19.87
N ASN A 360 -35.58 -45.79 19.75
CA ASN A 360 -36.58 -46.13 20.76
C ASN A 360 -37.62 -47.05 20.14
#